data_AF-A0A7Y3L7M0-F1
#
_entry.id   AF-A0A7Y3L7M0-F1
#
_cell.length_a   1.000
_cell.length_b   1.000
_cell.length_c   1.000
_cell.angle_alpha   90.00
_cell.angle_beta   90.00
_cell.angle_gamma   90.00
#
_symmetry.space_group_name_H-M   'P 1'
#
loop_
_entity.id
_entity.type
_entity.pdbx_description
1 polymer ?
#
loop_
_entity_poly.entity_id
_entity_poly.type
_entity_poly.pdbx_seq_one_letter_code
_entity_poly.pdbx_strand_id
1 'polypeptide(L)'
;MTSLHASRNRMWLQPHGARFITSLVAVASLVLSLGPVSRASAATPTAFASESGHQIMSTALSDALTKSSCTSSTATKISGQSYSSTTNSAMTTGQQTLVIGNAWTIVRVFNGVVYIKENVTAMQEQFGVSDPKAVNRWIAIPRIDSNFARFNTYILLPSMLSEVTPSGTLKTTSTTTLNHEKVVGVTGKPNIHLGLASGTETVYVTTAAPHVLVEMVASDIVQGQRETFVITYSNWGMNFHIVKPSPVVDISTTKLPK
;
A
#
# COMPACT_ATOMS: atom_id res chain seq x y z
N MET A 1 -41.54 -1.11 22.25
CA MET A 1 -40.63 0.04 22.46
C MET A 1 -39.37 -0.50 23.12
N THR A 2 -38.33 -0.75 22.34
CA THR A 2 -37.04 -1.26 22.84
C THR A 2 -35.95 -0.59 22.02
N SER A 3 -35.14 0.21 22.71
CA SER A 3 -34.08 1.07 22.19
C SER A 3 -32.86 0.23 21.78
N LEU A 4 -32.50 0.24 20.49
CA LEU A 4 -31.18 -0.16 20.01
C LEU A 4 -30.26 1.07 20.04
N HIS A 5 -29.35 1.09 21.02
CA HIS A 5 -28.27 2.06 21.10
C HIS A 5 -27.06 1.58 20.30
N ALA A 6 -26.49 2.53 19.55
CA ALA A 6 -25.48 2.38 18.52
C ALA A 6 -24.14 1.84 19.05
N SER A 7 -23.64 0.78 18.42
CA SER A 7 -22.21 0.44 18.42
C SER A 7 -21.51 1.29 17.36
N ARG A 8 -20.82 2.35 17.81
CA ARG A 8 -19.91 3.14 16.97
C ARG A 8 -18.59 2.38 16.87
N ASN A 9 -18.38 1.67 15.76
CA ASN A 9 -17.08 1.12 15.39
C ASN A 9 -16.11 2.25 15.06
N ARG A 10 -15.36 2.71 16.07
CA ARG A 10 -14.09 3.41 15.89
C ARG A 10 -13.02 2.34 15.65
N MET A 11 -12.55 2.19 14.43
CA MET A 11 -11.43 1.29 14.17
C MET A 11 -10.66 1.75 12.94
N TRP A 12 -9.63 2.58 13.13
CA TRP A 12 -8.53 2.73 12.18
C TRP A 12 -7.21 2.98 12.94
N LEU A 13 -6.56 1.85 13.25
CA LEU A 13 -5.12 1.52 13.30
C LEU A 13 -4.10 2.62 13.71
N GLN A 14 -3.45 2.38 14.85
CA GLN A 14 -2.04 2.69 15.13
C GLN A 14 -1.36 1.36 15.55
N PRO A 15 -0.07 1.11 15.23
CA PRO A 15 0.96 1.36 16.25
C PRO A 15 2.40 1.65 15.76
N HIS A 16 3.24 1.85 16.78
CA HIS A 16 4.57 2.41 16.92
C HIS A 16 5.74 1.63 16.29
N GLY A 17 6.80 2.38 15.97
CA GLY A 17 8.00 1.87 15.29
C GLY A 17 9.15 1.40 16.18
N ALA A 18 10.17 0.86 15.53
CA ALA A 18 11.51 0.70 16.07
C ALA A 18 12.54 0.65 14.93
N ARG A 19 13.72 1.19 15.22
CA ARG A 19 14.89 1.36 14.35
C ARG A 19 15.73 0.09 14.30
N PHE A 20 16.36 -0.23 13.17
CA PHE A 20 17.50 -1.14 13.13
C PHE A 20 18.62 -0.70 12.18
N ILE A 21 19.79 -1.20 12.53
CA ILE A 21 21.16 -0.77 12.24
C ILE A 21 21.71 -1.52 11.02
N THR A 22 22.48 -0.82 10.20
CA THR A 22 23.15 -1.28 8.98
C THR A 22 24.47 -2.03 9.26
N SER A 23 24.75 -3.10 8.48
CA SER A 23 26.08 -3.56 7.99
C SER A 23 25.84 -4.71 7.00
N LEU A 24 26.06 -4.63 5.68
CA LEU A 24 27.29 -4.50 4.86
C LEU A 24 28.09 -5.81 4.72
N VAL A 25 27.93 -6.55 3.61
CA VAL A 25 28.96 -7.38 2.95
C VAL A 25 28.66 -7.49 1.45
N ALA A 26 29.67 -7.22 0.62
CA ALA A 26 29.62 -7.30 -0.84
C ALA A 26 30.41 -8.51 -1.37
N VAL A 27 29.77 -9.21 -2.32
CA VAL A 27 30.24 -9.72 -3.63
C VAL A 27 31.58 -10.47 -3.75
N ALA A 28 31.50 -11.69 -4.29
CA ALA A 28 32.10 -12.14 -5.57
C ALA A 28 31.92 -13.66 -5.68
N SER A 29 31.55 -14.29 -6.80
CA SER A 29 32.37 -14.31 -8.02
C SER A 29 31.61 -14.90 -9.21
N LEU A 30 32.03 -14.43 -10.38
CA LEU A 30 31.61 -14.77 -11.74
C LEU A 30 32.30 -16.06 -12.22
N VAL A 31 31.57 -16.99 -12.85
CA VAL A 31 32.17 -18.03 -13.71
C VAL A 31 31.36 -18.15 -15.01
N LEU A 32 32.07 -17.97 -16.12
CA LEU A 32 31.65 -18.20 -17.51
C LEU A 32 31.77 -19.68 -17.88
N SER A 33 30.80 -20.22 -18.63
CA SER A 33 31.05 -21.31 -19.58
C SER A 33 29.94 -21.44 -20.64
N LEU A 34 30.32 -22.08 -21.75
CA LEU A 34 29.77 -22.06 -23.11
C LEU A 34 28.50 -22.93 -23.32
N GLY A 35 27.73 -22.61 -24.38
CA GLY A 35 26.50 -23.33 -24.84
C GLY A 35 26.75 -24.75 -25.38
N PRO A 36 25.76 -25.48 -26.01
CA PRO A 36 24.63 -24.99 -26.83
C PRO A 36 23.30 -25.82 -26.66
N VAL A 37 22.43 -25.80 -27.69
CA VAL A 37 21.19 -26.60 -27.94
C VAL A 37 19.86 -25.87 -27.67
N SER A 38 19.20 -25.46 -28.76
CA SER A 38 17.79 -25.01 -28.74
C SER A 38 16.86 -26.19 -28.53
N ARG A 39 16.68 -26.59 -27.27
CA ARG A 39 15.48 -27.30 -26.81
C ARG A 39 14.38 -26.25 -26.66
N ALA A 40 13.12 -26.64 -26.87
CA ALA A 40 12.01 -25.88 -26.33
C ALA A 40 12.22 -25.82 -24.81
N SER A 41 12.82 -24.73 -24.33
CA SER A 41 13.16 -24.56 -22.93
C SER A 41 11.84 -24.50 -22.17
N ALA A 42 11.47 -25.63 -21.54
CA ALA A 42 10.68 -25.57 -20.33
C ALA A 42 11.38 -24.51 -19.47
N ALA A 43 10.71 -23.36 -19.29
CA ALA A 43 11.32 -22.21 -18.66
C ALA A 43 11.85 -22.67 -17.31
N THR A 44 13.17 -22.75 -17.18
CA THR A 44 13.81 -23.11 -15.92
C THR A 44 13.29 -22.09 -14.91
N PRO A 45 12.73 -22.54 -13.77
CA PRO A 45 12.38 -21.61 -12.70
C PRO A 45 13.59 -20.72 -12.46
N THR A 46 13.40 -19.40 -12.49
CA THR A 46 14.51 -18.51 -12.12
C THR A 46 14.93 -18.87 -10.70
N ALA A 47 16.24 -18.81 -10.39
CA ALA A 47 16.73 -19.17 -9.06
C ALA A 47 15.90 -18.48 -7.95
N PHE A 48 15.54 -17.22 -8.20
CA PHE A 48 14.63 -16.43 -7.38
C PHE A 48 13.27 -17.11 -7.08
N ALA A 49 12.59 -17.66 -8.08
CA ALA A 49 11.29 -18.29 -7.89
C ALA A 49 11.34 -19.60 -7.07
N SER A 50 12.54 -20.16 -6.85
CA SER A 50 12.75 -21.33 -6.01
C SER A 50 13.16 -21.01 -4.57
N GLU A 51 13.33 -19.73 -4.23
CA GLU A 51 13.66 -19.27 -2.89
C GLU A 51 12.47 -19.42 -1.92
N SER A 52 12.77 -19.35 -0.61
CA SER A 52 11.71 -19.29 0.40
C SER A 52 10.91 -17.99 0.29
N GLY A 53 9.64 -18.02 0.69
CA GLY A 53 8.78 -16.82 0.67
C GLY A 53 9.37 -15.62 1.43
N HIS A 54 10.12 -15.86 2.51
CA HIS A 54 10.83 -14.79 3.24
C HIS A 54 11.95 -14.16 2.42
N GLN A 55 12.74 -14.97 1.70
CA GLN A 55 13.82 -14.47 0.83
C GLN A 55 13.25 -13.69 -0.35
N ILE A 56 12.21 -14.22 -1.01
CA ILE A 56 11.50 -13.54 -2.11
C ILE A 56 11.01 -12.17 -1.65
N MET A 57 10.29 -12.09 -0.52
CA MET A 57 9.77 -10.81 -0.03
C MET A 57 10.89 -9.86 0.39
N SER A 58 11.93 -10.32 1.08
CA SER A 58 13.06 -9.48 1.48
C SER A 58 13.76 -8.85 0.27
N THR A 59 14.07 -9.65 -0.74
CA THR A 59 14.66 -9.19 -2.00
C THR A 59 13.73 -8.24 -2.73
N ALA A 60 12.44 -8.58 -2.82
CA ALA A 60 11.45 -7.76 -3.52
C ALA A 60 11.27 -6.36 -2.91
N LEU A 61 11.20 -6.28 -1.58
CA LEU A 61 11.08 -5.02 -0.86
C LEU A 61 12.36 -4.18 -0.98
N SER A 62 13.54 -4.83 -0.96
CA SER A 62 14.82 -4.17 -1.21
C SER A 62 14.86 -3.57 -2.62
N ASP A 63 14.55 -4.37 -3.64
CA ASP A 63 14.52 -3.93 -5.04
C ASP A 63 13.49 -2.81 -5.26
N ALA A 64 12.29 -2.94 -4.68
CA ALA A 64 11.26 -1.91 -4.69
C ALA A 64 11.75 -0.58 -4.09
N LEU A 65 12.50 -0.61 -2.99
CA LEU A 65 13.11 0.60 -2.41
C LEU A 65 14.13 1.24 -3.36
N THR A 66 14.90 0.45 -4.11
CA THR A 66 15.84 1.01 -5.11
C THR A 66 15.13 1.77 -6.23
N LYS A 67 13.87 1.42 -6.53
CA LYS A 67 13.04 2.14 -7.50
C LYS A 67 12.56 3.49 -6.99
N SER A 68 12.62 3.76 -5.68
CA SER A 68 12.30 5.05 -5.06
C SER A 68 10.87 5.58 -5.25
N SER A 69 10.05 4.94 -6.10
CA SER A 69 8.67 5.34 -6.40
C SER A 69 7.85 4.21 -7.04
N CYS A 70 6.53 4.25 -6.83
CA CYS A 70 5.56 3.41 -7.54
C CYS A 70 4.15 4.02 -7.49
N THR A 71 3.27 3.54 -8.36
CA THR A 71 1.82 3.71 -8.23
C THR A 71 1.22 2.43 -7.64
N SER A 72 0.40 2.54 -6.61
CA SER A 72 -0.50 1.48 -6.16
C SER A 72 -1.95 1.86 -6.45
N SER A 73 -2.77 0.90 -6.85
CA SER A 73 -4.18 1.13 -7.13
C SER A 73 -5.06 -0.02 -6.74
N THR A 74 -6.30 0.28 -6.37
CA THR A 74 -7.31 -0.71 -6.02
C THR A 74 -8.69 -0.18 -6.38
N ALA A 75 -9.58 -1.09 -6.78
CA ALA A 75 -10.99 -0.83 -7.01
C ALA A 75 -11.79 -2.03 -6.53
N THR A 76 -12.71 -1.82 -5.60
CA THR A 76 -13.55 -2.87 -5.02
C THR A 76 -14.87 -2.29 -4.51
N LYS A 77 -15.63 -3.05 -3.75
CA LYS A 77 -16.73 -2.54 -2.93
C LYS A 77 -16.39 -2.73 -1.45
N ILE A 78 -16.67 -1.70 -0.65
CA ILE A 78 -16.59 -1.76 0.81
C ILE A 78 -17.99 -1.46 1.34
N SER A 79 -18.57 -2.38 2.12
CA SER A 79 -19.93 -2.25 2.66
C SER A 79 -20.98 -1.91 1.57
N GLY A 80 -20.83 -2.48 0.38
CA GLY A 80 -21.71 -2.26 -0.77
C GLY A 80 -21.45 -0.97 -1.56
N GLN A 81 -20.61 -0.06 -1.07
CA GLN A 81 -20.21 1.17 -1.76
C GLN A 81 -19.01 0.93 -2.67
N SER A 82 -19.00 1.54 -3.85
CA SER A 82 -17.82 1.54 -4.72
C SER A 82 -16.66 2.21 -4.01
N TYR A 83 -15.54 1.50 -3.93
CA TYR A 83 -14.29 1.98 -3.36
C TYR A 83 -13.23 2.01 -4.46
N SER A 84 -12.47 3.11 -4.53
CA SER A 84 -11.26 3.15 -5.34
C SER A 84 -10.18 3.97 -4.64
N SER A 85 -8.94 3.55 -4.84
CA SER A 85 -7.77 4.30 -4.38
C SER A 85 -6.67 4.22 -5.41
N THR A 86 -5.96 5.33 -5.60
CA THR A 86 -4.72 5.39 -6.37
C THR A 86 -3.72 6.21 -5.60
N THR A 87 -2.57 5.63 -5.28
CA THR A 87 -1.49 6.27 -4.56
C THR A 87 -0.24 6.30 -5.42
N ASN A 88 0.28 7.49 -5.69
CA ASN A 88 1.62 7.69 -6.22
C ASN A 88 2.55 7.91 -5.02
N SER A 89 3.36 6.89 -4.73
CA SER A 89 4.26 6.86 -3.58
C SER A 89 5.68 7.16 -4.05
N ALA A 90 6.36 8.07 -3.36
CA ALA A 90 7.81 8.24 -3.47
C ALA A 90 8.44 8.28 -2.07
N MET A 91 9.76 8.40 -1.99
CA MET A 91 10.49 8.36 -0.72
C MET A 91 10.09 9.48 0.26
N THR A 92 9.87 10.70 -0.25
CA THR A 92 9.64 11.90 0.58
C THR A 92 8.37 12.68 0.21
N THR A 93 7.73 12.29 -0.89
CA THR A 93 6.46 12.85 -1.35
C THR A 93 5.51 11.72 -1.71
N GLY A 94 4.21 11.98 -1.62
CA GLY A 94 3.23 11.04 -2.10
C GLY A 94 1.88 11.71 -2.29
N GLN A 95 1.02 11.11 -3.11
CA GLN A 95 -0.34 11.57 -3.30
C GLN A 95 -1.26 10.37 -3.45
N GLN A 96 -2.32 10.36 -2.65
CA GLN A 96 -3.42 9.41 -2.77
C GLN A 96 -4.70 10.14 -3.17
N THR A 97 -5.44 9.54 -4.08
CA THR A 97 -6.85 9.87 -4.32
C THR A 97 -7.67 8.67 -3.90
N LEU A 98 -8.66 8.90 -3.03
CA LEU A 98 -9.54 7.87 -2.48
C LEU A 98 -11.00 8.29 -2.67
N VAL A 99 -11.83 7.36 -3.12
CA VAL A 99 -13.28 7.55 -3.31
C VAL A 99 -14.02 6.37 -2.70
N ILE A 100 -15.03 6.65 -1.86
CA ILE A 100 -15.96 5.65 -1.31
C ILE A 100 -17.39 6.17 -1.47
N GLY A 101 -18.18 5.57 -2.37
CA GLY A 101 -19.50 6.10 -2.70
C GLY A 101 -19.41 7.57 -3.13
N ASN A 102 -20.02 8.47 -2.35
CA ASN A 102 -19.97 9.91 -2.59
C ASN A 102 -18.84 10.63 -1.84
N ALA A 103 -18.13 9.98 -0.92
CA ALA A 103 -16.99 10.53 -0.21
C ALA A 103 -15.76 10.53 -1.12
N TRP A 104 -15.04 11.65 -1.20
CA TRP A 104 -13.72 11.67 -1.85
C TRP A 104 -12.71 12.48 -1.04
N THR A 105 -11.47 11.98 -1.04
CA THR A 105 -10.33 12.57 -0.34
C THR A 105 -9.10 12.51 -1.25
N ILE A 106 -8.34 13.60 -1.29
CA ILE A 106 -6.98 13.62 -1.81
C ILE A 106 -6.05 13.90 -0.64
N VAL A 107 -5.10 13.00 -0.41
CA VAL A 107 -4.03 13.16 0.57
C VAL A 107 -2.74 13.44 -0.19
N ARG A 108 -1.95 14.40 0.25
CA ARG A 108 -0.63 14.70 -0.31
C ARG A 108 0.39 14.89 0.80
N VAL A 109 1.52 14.21 0.70
CA VAL A 109 2.68 14.45 1.58
C VAL A 109 3.72 15.24 0.81
N PHE A 110 4.13 16.38 1.35
CA PHE A 110 5.16 17.24 0.76
C PHE A 110 5.95 17.96 1.86
N ASN A 111 7.28 17.86 1.85
CA ASN A 111 8.18 18.45 2.85
C ASN A 111 7.78 18.15 4.31
N GLY A 112 7.38 16.91 4.60
CA GLY A 112 7.04 16.46 5.95
C GLY A 112 5.71 17.02 6.50
N VAL A 113 4.88 17.61 5.63
CA VAL A 113 3.52 18.06 5.95
C VAL A 113 2.52 17.21 5.17
N VAL A 114 1.46 16.79 5.84
CA VAL A 114 0.29 16.18 5.19
C VAL A 114 -0.65 17.31 4.76
N TYR A 115 -1.13 17.23 3.54
CA TYR A 115 -2.18 18.08 3.02
C TYR A 115 -3.37 17.21 2.63
N ILE A 116 -4.56 17.51 3.14
CA ILE A 116 -5.79 16.82 2.75
C ILE A 116 -6.72 17.77 2.01
N LYS A 117 -7.46 17.26 1.03
CA LYS A 117 -8.57 17.95 0.38
C LYS A 117 -9.70 16.97 0.21
N GLU A 118 -10.85 17.27 0.78
CA GLU A 118 -11.95 16.32 0.85
C GLU A 118 -13.29 17.06 0.74
N ASN A 119 -14.32 16.34 0.31
CA ASN A 119 -15.67 16.87 0.31
C ASN A 119 -16.34 16.77 1.68
N VAL A 120 -17.54 17.34 1.77
CA VAL A 120 -18.33 17.36 3.01
C VAL A 120 -18.61 15.95 3.55
N THR A 121 -18.92 14.98 2.67
CA THR A 121 -19.21 13.59 3.07
C THR A 121 -17.98 12.92 3.67
N ALA A 122 -16.84 12.98 2.98
CA ALA A 122 -15.58 12.43 3.48
C ALA A 122 -15.17 13.07 4.82
N MET A 123 -15.33 14.39 4.95
CA MET A 123 -15.01 15.11 6.18
C MET A 123 -15.89 14.65 7.36
N GLN A 124 -17.20 14.49 7.13
CA GLN A 124 -18.13 14.01 8.16
C GLN A 124 -17.81 12.57 8.59
N GLU A 125 -17.48 11.68 7.66
CA GLU A 125 -17.13 10.29 7.96
C GLU A 125 -15.82 10.20 8.77
N GLN A 126 -14.85 11.04 8.44
CA GLN A 126 -13.51 11.02 9.00
C GLN A 126 -13.34 11.78 10.32
N PHE A 127 -14.07 12.87 10.49
CA PHE A 127 -13.95 13.78 11.64
C PHE A 127 -15.22 13.81 12.49
N GLY A 128 -16.33 13.21 12.04
CA GLY A 128 -17.63 13.29 12.68
C GLY A 128 -18.34 14.64 12.52
N VAL A 129 -17.67 15.63 11.94
CA VAL A 129 -18.16 17.00 11.69
C VAL A 129 -17.56 17.52 10.39
N SER A 130 -18.18 18.53 9.78
CA SER A 130 -17.62 19.27 8.65
C SER A 130 -17.36 20.74 9.01
N ASP A 131 -16.34 21.34 8.41
CA ASP A 131 -16.09 22.78 8.50
C ASP A 131 -16.20 23.45 7.12
N PRO A 132 -17.16 24.38 6.92
CA PRO A 132 -17.29 25.14 5.67
C PRO A 132 -16.01 25.87 5.24
N LYS A 133 -15.11 26.21 6.18
CA LYS A 133 -13.81 26.83 5.85
C LYS A 133 -12.83 25.87 5.19
N ALA A 134 -13.05 24.56 5.34
CA ALA A 134 -12.11 23.50 5.01
C ALA A 134 -12.63 22.58 3.89
N VAL A 135 -13.95 22.43 3.74
CA VAL A 135 -14.57 21.61 2.69
C VAL A 135 -14.06 22.03 1.31
N ASN A 136 -13.64 21.04 0.51
CA ASN A 136 -13.09 21.22 -0.83
C ASN A 136 -11.86 22.15 -0.90
N ARG A 137 -11.17 22.38 0.21
CA ARG A 137 -9.94 23.17 0.29
C ARG A 137 -8.80 22.31 0.82
N TRP A 138 -7.57 22.69 0.49
CA TRP A 138 -6.40 22.04 1.05
C TRP A 138 -6.23 22.43 2.51
N ILE A 139 -6.09 21.43 3.38
CA ILE A 139 -5.86 21.59 4.81
C ILE A 139 -4.44 21.12 5.11
N ALA A 140 -3.59 21.97 5.67
CA ALA A 140 -2.27 21.57 6.17
C ALA A 140 -2.38 20.93 7.55
N ILE A 141 -1.78 19.76 7.69
CA ILE A 141 -1.68 19.00 8.93
C ILE A 141 -0.17 18.84 9.22
N PRO A 142 0.40 19.67 10.11
CA PRO A 142 1.80 19.57 10.49
C PRO A 142 2.04 18.33 11.36
N ARG A 143 3.28 17.86 11.44
CA ARG A 143 3.67 16.67 12.21
C ARG A 143 3.27 16.67 13.69
N ILE A 144 3.12 17.87 14.27
CA ILE A 144 2.72 18.05 15.67
C ILE A 144 1.22 17.86 15.90
N ASP A 145 0.40 17.85 14.84
CA ASP A 145 -1.03 17.60 14.95
C ASP A 145 -1.30 16.11 15.11
N SER A 146 -2.22 15.73 16.00
CA SER A 146 -2.58 14.34 16.29
C SER A 146 -3.18 13.63 15.07
N ASN A 147 -3.72 14.36 14.08
CA ASN A 147 -4.16 13.77 12.83
C ASN A 147 -3.03 13.47 11.84
N PHE A 148 -1.78 13.89 12.09
CA PHE A 148 -0.71 13.69 11.11
C PHE A 148 -0.50 12.21 10.77
N ALA A 149 -0.41 11.35 11.80
CA ALA A 149 -0.08 9.94 11.61
C ALA A 149 -1.12 9.21 10.75
N ARG A 150 -2.42 9.39 11.03
CA ARG A 150 -3.52 8.71 10.31
C ARG A 150 -3.52 8.99 8.81
N PHE A 151 -3.05 10.16 8.39
CA PHE A 151 -3.03 10.56 6.98
C PHE A 151 -1.68 10.35 6.30
N ASN A 152 -0.62 10.10 7.05
CA ASN A 152 0.71 9.88 6.47
C ASN A 152 0.98 8.38 6.19
N THR A 153 0.25 7.47 6.82
CA THR A 153 0.39 6.02 6.60
C THR A 153 -0.02 5.64 5.18
N TYR A 154 0.70 4.69 4.57
CA TYR A 154 0.48 4.17 3.22
C TYR A 154 0.69 5.16 2.05
N ILE A 155 1.10 6.41 2.31
CA ILE A 155 1.31 7.42 1.26
C ILE A 155 2.75 7.46 0.75
N LEU A 156 3.72 7.35 1.64
CA LEU A 156 5.14 7.31 1.26
C LEU A 156 5.56 5.88 0.96
N LEU A 157 6.48 5.71 0.01
CA LEU A 157 6.92 4.38 -0.44
C LEU A 157 7.37 3.48 0.72
N PRO A 158 8.21 3.91 1.67
CA PRO A 158 8.62 3.05 2.79
C PRO A 158 7.43 2.60 3.66
N SER A 159 6.48 3.50 3.94
CA SER A 159 5.29 3.18 4.73
C SER A 159 4.28 2.32 3.98
N MET A 160 4.26 2.37 2.65
CA MET A 160 3.44 1.48 1.84
C MET A 160 4.06 0.08 1.81
N LEU A 161 5.37 -0.03 1.63
CA LEU A 161 6.08 -1.31 1.55
C LEU A 161 6.12 -2.09 2.86
N SER A 162 6.11 -1.41 4.01
CA SER A 162 6.04 -2.08 5.33
C SER A 162 4.74 -2.87 5.54
N GLU A 163 3.77 -2.67 4.66
CA GLU A 163 2.38 -3.08 4.82
C GLU A 163 1.94 -4.11 3.79
N VAL A 164 2.88 -4.64 3.01
CA VAL A 164 2.59 -5.59 1.93
C VAL A 164 3.01 -7.01 2.27
N THR A 165 3.76 -7.24 3.35
CA THR A 165 4.26 -8.59 3.64
C THR A 165 3.21 -9.42 4.35
N PRO A 166 2.81 -10.60 3.81
CA PRO A 166 1.92 -11.50 4.51
C PRO A 166 2.54 -11.95 5.83
N SER A 167 1.70 -12.30 6.81
CA SER A 167 2.15 -12.76 8.11
C SER A 167 2.14 -14.29 8.24
N GLY A 168 2.77 -14.80 9.30
CA GLY A 168 2.81 -16.24 9.59
C GLY A 168 3.76 -17.03 8.68
N THR A 169 3.48 -18.32 8.48
CA THR A 169 4.30 -19.18 7.61
C THR A 169 4.07 -18.83 6.15
N LEU A 170 5.13 -18.37 5.49
CA LEU A 170 5.09 -17.99 4.08
C LEU A 170 5.31 -19.21 3.17
N LYS A 171 4.50 -19.30 2.13
CA LYS A 171 4.59 -20.32 1.07
C LYS A 171 4.75 -19.66 -0.28
N THR A 172 5.59 -20.24 -1.12
CA THR A 172 5.80 -19.78 -2.49
C THR A 172 4.84 -20.51 -3.44
N THR A 173 4.24 -19.80 -4.40
CA THR A 173 3.40 -20.41 -5.44
C THR A 173 4.26 -20.92 -6.60
N SER A 174 3.67 -21.69 -7.51
CA SER A 174 4.29 -21.87 -8.83
C SER A 174 4.39 -20.53 -9.57
N THR A 175 5.40 -20.40 -10.44
CA THR A 175 5.49 -19.26 -11.35
C THR A 175 4.29 -19.21 -12.28
N THR A 176 3.74 -18.03 -12.50
CA THR A 176 2.63 -17.76 -13.43
C THR A 176 2.90 -16.48 -14.20
N THR A 177 1.95 -16.04 -15.04
CA THR A 177 2.00 -14.75 -15.73
C THR A 177 0.84 -13.88 -15.28
N LEU A 178 1.13 -12.65 -14.86
CA LEU A 178 0.16 -11.61 -14.54
C LEU A 178 0.53 -10.35 -15.32
N ASN A 179 -0.43 -9.72 -16.00
CA ASN A 179 -0.19 -8.49 -16.78
C ASN A 179 1.01 -8.57 -17.73
N HIS A 180 1.19 -9.73 -18.40
CA HIS A 180 2.33 -10.04 -19.28
C HIS A 180 3.70 -10.16 -18.60
N GLU A 181 3.76 -10.15 -17.27
CA GLU A 181 4.98 -10.37 -16.49
C GLU A 181 4.99 -11.76 -15.87
N LYS A 182 6.14 -12.44 -15.91
CA LYS A 182 6.31 -13.68 -15.15
C LYS A 182 6.46 -13.34 -13.67
N VAL A 183 5.62 -13.94 -12.84
CA VAL A 183 5.57 -13.66 -11.42
C VAL A 183 5.64 -14.93 -10.58
N VAL A 184 6.09 -14.78 -9.34
CA VAL A 184 5.98 -15.77 -8.27
C VAL A 184 5.17 -15.16 -7.13
N GLY A 185 4.22 -15.92 -6.58
CA GLY A 185 3.42 -15.50 -5.44
C GLY A 185 4.06 -15.92 -4.11
N VAL A 186 3.95 -15.06 -3.10
CA VAL A 186 4.22 -15.40 -1.70
C VAL A 186 2.92 -15.29 -0.93
N THR A 187 2.45 -16.41 -0.40
CA THR A 187 1.18 -16.54 0.31
C THR A 187 1.40 -16.73 1.81
N GLY A 188 0.61 -16.03 2.63
CA GLY A 188 0.57 -16.18 4.08
C GLY A 188 -0.80 -15.81 4.65
N LYS A 189 -0.83 -15.51 5.95
CA LYS A 189 -1.99 -14.88 6.57
C LYS A 189 -2.04 -13.39 6.17
N PRO A 190 -3.22 -12.77 6.13
CA PRO A 190 -3.31 -11.33 5.95
C PRO A 190 -2.44 -10.60 6.95
N ASN A 191 -1.82 -9.51 6.52
CA ASN A 191 -1.16 -8.61 7.44
C ASN A 191 -2.21 -7.94 8.33
N ILE A 192 -1.79 -7.53 9.53
CA ILE A 192 -2.70 -6.99 10.56
C ILE A 192 -3.38 -5.66 10.14
N HIS A 193 -2.89 -5.04 9.08
CA HIS A 193 -3.27 -3.69 8.66
C HIS A 193 -4.43 -3.69 7.67
N LEU A 194 -4.72 -4.83 7.05
CA LEU A 194 -5.93 -5.01 6.22
C LEU A 194 -7.21 -5.16 7.05
N GLY A 195 -7.09 -5.33 8.38
CA GLY A 195 -8.25 -5.54 9.25
C GLY A 195 -8.99 -6.86 9.01
N LEU A 196 -8.38 -7.77 8.25
CA LEU A 196 -8.90 -9.11 7.96
C LEU A 196 -8.52 -10.05 9.10
N ALA A 197 -9.52 -10.64 9.75
CA ALA A 197 -9.31 -11.50 10.92
C ALA A 197 -8.94 -12.94 10.51
N SER A 198 -9.33 -13.33 9.30
CA SER A 198 -9.07 -14.66 8.73
C SER A 198 -8.71 -14.56 7.25
N GLY A 199 -8.35 -15.70 6.66
CA GLY A 199 -8.13 -15.81 5.22
C GLY A 199 -6.67 -15.84 4.80
N THR A 200 -6.39 -15.34 3.60
CA THR A 200 -5.09 -15.46 2.93
C THR A 200 -4.72 -14.18 2.22
N GLU A 201 -3.43 -13.86 2.22
CA GLU A 201 -2.83 -12.77 1.44
C GLU A 201 -1.73 -13.36 0.57
N THR A 202 -1.73 -13.00 -0.71
CA THR A 202 -0.70 -13.39 -1.68
C THR A 202 -0.15 -12.15 -2.35
N VAL A 203 1.17 -11.99 -2.32
CA VAL A 203 1.89 -10.95 -3.06
C VAL A 203 2.59 -11.58 -4.24
N TYR A 204 2.31 -11.08 -5.44
CA TYR A 204 2.97 -11.48 -6.66
C TYR A 204 4.14 -10.53 -6.97
N VAL A 205 5.31 -11.12 -7.20
CA VAL A 205 6.57 -10.43 -7.48
C VAL A 205 7.11 -10.87 -8.83
N THR A 206 7.70 -9.96 -9.60
CA THR A 206 8.37 -10.29 -10.87
C THR A 206 9.52 -11.28 -10.65
N THR A 207 9.61 -12.29 -11.51
CA THR A 207 10.70 -13.29 -11.43
C THR A 207 12.00 -12.84 -12.08
N ALA A 208 11.95 -11.77 -12.87
CA ALA A 208 13.11 -11.10 -13.44
C ALA A 208 13.46 -9.87 -12.60
N ALA A 209 14.76 -9.67 -12.37
CA ALA A 209 15.25 -8.47 -11.69
C ALA A 209 14.99 -7.22 -12.54
N PRO A 210 14.65 -6.07 -11.94
CA PRO A 210 14.38 -5.87 -10.51
C PRO A 210 13.11 -6.61 -10.06
N HIS A 211 13.19 -7.29 -8.92
CA HIS A 211 12.09 -8.07 -8.35
C HIS A 211 11.10 -7.12 -7.67
N VAL A 212 10.10 -6.64 -8.39
CA VAL A 212 9.13 -5.67 -7.87
C VAL A 212 7.76 -6.30 -7.69
N LEU A 213 6.96 -5.71 -6.80
CA LEU A 213 5.60 -6.15 -6.57
C LEU A 213 4.75 -5.79 -7.80
N VAL A 214 3.86 -6.70 -8.17
CA VAL A 214 2.92 -6.55 -9.29
C VAL A 214 1.49 -6.46 -8.76
N GLU A 215 1.15 -7.35 -7.84
CA GLU A 215 -0.20 -7.45 -7.30
C GLU A 215 -0.17 -8.01 -5.87
N MET A 216 -1.05 -7.52 -5.02
CA MET A 216 -1.38 -8.13 -3.74
C MET A 216 -2.86 -8.50 -3.76
N VAL A 217 -3.16 -9.77 -3.47
CA VAL A 217 -4.51 -10.29 -3.35
C VAL A 217 -4.72 -10.77 -1.94
N ALA A 218 -5.62 -10.12 -1.21
CA ALA A 218 -6.09 -10.58 0.07
C ALA A 218 -7.52 -11.09 -0.05
N SER A 219 -7.86 -12.15 0.66
CA SER A 219 -9.23 -12.63 0.74
C SER A 219 -9.58 -13.09 2.15
N ASP A 220 -10.80 -12.79 2.57
CA ASP A 220 -11.37 -13.17 3.86
C ASP A 220 -12.80 -13.69 3.64
N ILE A 221 -13.38 -14.30 4.68
CA ILE A 221 -14.78 -14.74 4.71
C ILE A 221 -15.55 -13.83 5.67
N VAL A 222 -16.38 -12.96 5.11
CA VAL A 222 -17.24 -12.04 5.86
C VAL A 222 -18.68 -12.53 5.73
N GLN A 223 -19.32 -12.85 6.86
CA GLN A 223 -20.70 -13.35 6.90
C GLN A 223 -20.96 -14.56 5.96
N GLY A 224 -19.96 -15.45 5.82
CA GLY A 224 -20.04 -16.63 4.96
C GLY A 224 -19.79 -16.36 3.47
N GLN A 225 -19.50 -15.12 3.07
CA GLN A 225 -19.14 -14.75 1.71
C GLN A 225 -17.64 -14.46 1.60
N ARG A 226 -17.02 -14.89 0.50
CA ARG A 226 -15.62 -14.55 0.23
C ARG A 226 -15.53 -13.12 -0.28
N GLU A 227 -14.85 -12.27 0.48
CA GLU A 227 -14.45 -10.95 0.03
C GLU A 227 -13.02 -11.00 -0.48
N THR A 228 -12.74 -10.32 -1.59
CA THR A 228 -11.41 -10.26 -2.19
C THR A 228 -11.03 -8.80 -2.39
N PHE A 229 -9.81 -8.48 -1.96
CA PHE A 229 -9.20 -7.18 -2.05
C PHE A 229 -7.93 -7.30 -2.89
N VAL A 230 -7.84 -6.48 -3.94
CA VAL A 230 -6.72 -6.50 -4.87
C VAL A 230 -6.08 -5.12 -4.90
N ILE A 231 -4.76 -5.08 -4.71
CA ILE A 231 -3.92 -3.91 -4.99
C ILE A 231 -2.99 -4.26 -6.14
N THR A 232 -2.97 -3.45 -7.19
CA THR A 232 -1.99 -3.55 -8.27
C THR A 232 -0.90 -2.51 -8.09
N TYR A 233 0.34 -2.88 -8.36
CA TYR A 233 1.51 -2.00 -8.30
C TYR A 233 2.07 -1.80 -9.71
N SER A 234 2.42 -0.57 -10.05
CA SER A 234 2.87 -0.18 -11.39
C SER A 234 3.78 1.05 -11.33
N ASN A 235 4.28 1.49 -12.49
CA ASN A 235 5.07 2.72 -12.63
C ASN A 235 6.27 2.81 -11.68
N TRP A 236 6.92 1.68 -11.41
CA TRP A 236 8.13 1.61 -10.60
C TRP A 236 9.24 2.50 -11.16
N GLY A 237 9.79 3.40 -10.35
CA GLY A 237 10.84 4.33 -10.78
C GLY A 237 10.35 5.59 -11.49
N MET A 238 9.04 5.82 -11.58
CA MET A 238 8.49 7.02 -12.18
C MET A 238 8.71 8.25 -11.30
N ASN A 239 9.24 9.33 -11.88
CA ASN A 239 9.36 10.60 -11.19
C ASN A 239 8.00 11.33 -11.14
N PHE A 240 7.36 11.31 -9.98
CA PHE A 240 6.09 12.01 -9.78
C PHE A 240 6.30 13.49 -9.44
N HIS A 241 5.68 14.38 -10.22
CA HIS A 241 5.69 15.81 -9.93
C HIS A 241 4.63 16.17 -8.88
N ILE A 242 4.97 15.98 -7.59
CA ILE A 242 4.10 16.29 -6.45
C ILE A 242 4.55 17.61 -5.83
N VAL A 243 3.69 18.63 -5.87
CA VAL A 243 4.01 20.00 -5.40
C VAL A 243 3.20 20.39 -4.17
N LYS A 244 3.69 21.37 -3.40
CA LYS A 244 2.92 21.99 -2.31
C LYS A 244 1.58 22.52 -2.83
N PRO A 245 0.45 22.15 -2.23
CA PRO A 245 -0.84 22.74 -2.60
C PRO A 245 -0.91 24.24 -2.29
N SER A 246 -1.75 24.97 -3.04
CA SER A 246 -2.09 26.37 -2.79
C SER A 246 -3.47 26.70 -3.36
N PRO A 247 -4.32 27.48 -2.68
CA PRO A 247 -4.17 27.96 -1.30
C PRO A 247 -4.40 26.85 -0.26
N VAL A 248 -3.91 27.05 0.96
CA VAL A 248 -4.01 26.09 2.08
C VAL A 248 -4.62 26.76 3.32
N VAL A 249 -5.38 26.00 4.08
CA VAL A 249 -5.92 26.36 5.40
C VAL A 249 -5.20 25.51 6.44
N ASP A 250 -4.70 26.11 7.53
CA ASP A 250 -4.11 25.30 8.60
C ASP A 250 -5.21 24.58 9.38
N ILE A 251 -5.04 23.28 9.66
CA ILE A 251 -5.99 22.48 10.45
C ILE A 251 -6.29 23.15 11.80
N SER A 252 -5.31 23.88 12.35
CA SER A 252 -5.43 24.63 13.60
C SER A 252 -6.53 25.68 13.60
N THR A 253 -6.88 26.22 12.42
CA THR A 253 -7.89 27.28 12.20
C THR A 253 -9.27 26.74 11.85
N THR A 254 -9.40 25.42 11.72
CA THR A 254 -10.66 24.73 11.42
C THR A 254 -11.38 24.31 12.71
N LYS A 255 -12.64 23.89 12.56
CA LYS A 255 -13.45 23.25 13.60
C LYS A 255 -13.27 21.73 13.66
N LEU A 256 -12.33 21.18 12.88
CA LEU A 256 -12.08 19.74 12.86
C LEU A 256 -11.42 19.30 14.19
N PRO A 257 -11.79 18.12 14.74
CA PRO A 257 -11.12 17.56 15.89
C PRO A 257 -9.63 17.38 15.65
N LYS A 258 -8.85 17.70 16.67
CA LYS A 258 -7.40 17.49 16.73
C LYS A 258 -7.16 16.27 17.59
#